data_AF-A0A936AR29-F1
#
_entry.id   AF-A0A936AR29-F1
#
_cell.length_a   1.000
_cell.length_b   1.000
_cell.length_c   1.000
_cell.angle_alpha   90.00
_cell.angle_beta   90.00
_cell.angle_gamma   90.00
#
_symmetry.space_group_name_H-M   'P 1'
#
loop_
_entity.id
_entity.type
_entity.pdbx_description
1 polymer ?
#
loop_
_entity_poly.entity_id
_entity_poly.type
_entity_poly.pdbx_seq_one_letter_code
_entity_poly.pdbx_strand_id
1 'polypeptide(L)' 'MRAFSTKDGRVIWDYDTAREYQTVNGAKARGGSLDAPGPVVAGGWLYLNSGYGYWGGMPGNVLLAFSVEEK' A
#
# COMPACT_ATOMS: atom_id res chain seq x y z
N MET A 1 3.88 -5.09 -0.47
CA MET A 1 3.93 -4.57 0.91
C MET A 1 3.85 -5.76 1.86
N ARG A 2 4.74 -5.88 2.84
CA ARG A 2 4.74 -6.99 3.80
C ARG A 2 4.58 -6.47 5.21
N ALA A 3 3.79 -7.18 6.01
CA ALA A 3 3.81 -7.07 7.45
C ALA A 3 4.53 -8.28 8.05
N PHE A 4 5.36 -8.04 9.04
CA PHE A 4 6.15 -9.06 9.72
C PHE A 4 5.71 -9.18 11.17
N SER A 5 5.73 -10.40 11.69
CA SER A 5 5.56 -10.67 13.12
C SER A 5 6.69 -10.01 13.91
N THR A 6 6.33 -9.27 14.96
CA THR A 6 7.30 -8.63 15.86
C THR A 6 8.03 -9.63 16.76
N LYS A 7 7.55 -10.88 16.84
CA LYS A 7 8.14 -11.93 17.69
C LYS A 7 9.32 -12.63 17.02
N ASP A 8 9.20 -12.92 15.74
CA ASP A 8 10.07 -13.85 15.01
C ASP A 8 10.39 -13.41 13.58
N GLY A 9 9.89 -12.25 13.13
CA GLY A 9 10.21 -11.70 11.81
C GLY A 9 9.59 -12.46 10.63
N ARG A 10 8.72 -13.45 10.86
CA ARG A 10 8.03 -14.14 9.77
C ARG A 10 7.01 -13.21 9.11
N VAL A 11 6.80 -13.38 7.81
CA VAL A 11 5.74 -12.65 7.09
C VAL A 11 4.37 -13.12 7.60
N ILE A 12 3.52 -12.17 7.99
CA ILE A 12 2.14 -12.43 8.44
C ILE A 12 1.09 -11.89 7.47
N TRP A 13 1.49 -11.01 6.55
CA TRP A 13 0.65 -10.50 5.47
C TRP A 13 1.54 -10.01 4.34
N ASP A 14 1.14 -10.27 3.10
CA ASP A 14 1.77 -9.76 1.88
C ASP A 14 0.69 -9.30 0.92
N TYR A 15 0.92 -8.16 0.28
CA TYR A 15 0.02 -7.59 -0.69
C TYR A 15 0.80 -6.90 -1.81
N ASP A 16 0.57 -7.36 -3.04
CA ASP A 16 1.16 -6.74 -4.21
C ASP A 16 0.43 -5.43 -4.56
N THR A 17 1.17 -4.32 -4.45
CA THR A 17 0.66 -2.98 -4.74
C THR A 17 0.80 -2.60 -6.21
N ALA A 18 1.63 -3.31 -7.00
CA ALA A 18 2.00 -2.92 -8.36
C ALA A 18 0.98 -3.37 -9.41
N ARG A 19 -0.29 -2.98 -9.23
CA ARG A 19 -1.41 -3.35 -10.11
C ARG A 19 -2.34 -2.18 -10.42
N GLU A 20 -3.28 -2.40 -11.33
CA GLU A 20 -4.36 -1.46 -11.60
C GLU A 20 -5.44 -1.50 -10.51
N TYR A 21 -6.04 -0.35 -10.24
CA TYR A 21 -7.07 -0.17 -9.22
C TYR A 21 -8.26 0.60 -9.77
N GLN A 22 -9.46 0.09 -9.49
CA GLN A 22 -10.68 0.87 -9.50
C GLN A 22 -10.81 1.55 -8.14
N THR A 23 -10.75 2.88 -8.13
CA THR A 23 -10.81 3.65 -6.87
C THR A 23 -12.25 4.03 -6.51
N VAL A 24 -12.45 4.37 -5.24
CA VAL A 24 -13.76 4.75 -4.69
C VAL A 24 -14.34 6.03 -5.29
N ASN A 25 -13.49 6.93 -5.81
CA ASN A 25 -13.93 8.14 -6.51
C ASN A 25 -14.01 7.96 -8.04
N GLY A 26 -13.86 6.73 -8.53
CA GLY A 26 -13.96 6.39 -9.95
C GLY A 26 -12.70 6.67 -10.79
N ALA A 27 -11.69 7.34 -10.23
CA ALA A 27 -10.44 7.61 -10.94
C ALA A 27 -9.67 6.31 -11.19
N LYS A 28 -9.10 6.14 -12.39
CA LYS A 28 -8.17 5.04 -12.65
C LYS A 28 -6.89 5.31 -11.87
N ALA A 29 -6.42 4.29 -11.16
CA ALA A 29 -5.17 4.36 -10.43
C ALA A 29 -4.33 3.12 -10.70
N ARG A 30 -3.02 3.25 -10.52
CA ARG A 30 -2.06 2.16 -10.66
C ARG A 30 -1.02 2.31 -9.58
N GLY A 31 -0.72 1.25 -8.85
CA GLY A 31 0.40 1.27 -7.93
C GLY A 31 1.71 0.87 -8.60
N GLY A 32 2.78 0.94 -7.84
CA GLY A 32 4.14 0.64 -8.28
C GLY A 32 5.09 0.54 -7.10
N SER A 33 6.30 1.06 -7.27
CA SER A 33 7.35 1.00 -6.25
C SER A 33 6.92 1.67 -4.94
N LEU A 34 7.38 1.09 -3.84
CA LEU A 34 7.21 1.58 -2.47
C LEU A 34 8.57 2.08 -1.99
N ASP A 35 8.65 3.34 -1.59
CA ASP A 35 9.90 3.96 -1.12
C ASP A 35 9.60 4.88 0.08
N ALA A 36 9.20 6.13 -0.17
CA ALA A 36 8.79 7.08 0.86
C ALA A 36 7.47 7.79 0.51
N PRO A 37 6.67 8.22 1.51
CA PRO A 37 6.79 7.91 2.94
C PRO A 37 6.29 6.49 3.27
N GLY A 38 6.68 5.99 4.45
CA GLY A 38 6.20 4.70 4.98
C GLY A 38 4.69 4.68 5.31
N PRO A 39 4.15 3.52 5.69
CA PRO A 39 2.73 3.37 6.00
C PRO A 39 2.33 4.13 7.27
N VAL A 40 1.08 4.62 7.31
CA VAL A 40 0.47 5.27 8.47
C VAL A 40 -0.64 4.40 9.03
N VAL A 41 -0.66 4.18 10.35
CA VAL A 41 -1.73 3.44 11.04
C VAL A 41 -2.49 4.40 11.95
N ALA A 42 -3.78 4.62 11.68
CA ALA A 42 -4.61 5.55 12.44
C ALA A 42 -6.10 5.17 12.34
N GLY A 43 -6.84 5.29 13.45
CA GLY A 43 -8.30 5.10 13.45
C GLY A 43 -8.79 3.73 12.97
N GLY A 44 -8.00 2.67 13.17
CA GLY A 44 -8.30 1.31 12.69
C GLY A 44 -7.88 1.03 11.24
N TRP A 45 -7.29 2.02 10.56
CA TRP A 45 -6.86 1.89 9.17
C TRP A 45 -5.35 1.90 9.03
N LEU A 46 -4.87 1.22 7.98
CA LEU A 46 -3.52 1.33 7.45
C LEU A 46 -3.55 2.02 6.09
N TYR A 47 -2.79 3.09 5.95
CA TYR A 47 -2.66 3.88 4.72
C TYR A 47 -1.26 3.77 4.13
N LEU A 48 -1.16 3.63 2.80
CA LEU A 48 0.11 3.50 2.09
C LEU A 48 0.03 4.12 0.70
N ASN A 49 1.03 4.93 0.34
CA ASN A 49 1.21 5.40 -1.03
C ASN A 49 1.97 4.36 -1.87
N SER A 50 1.58 4.20 -3.13
CA SER A 50 2.26 3.31 -4.07
C SER A 50 2.48 3.97 -5.43
N GLY A 51 3.66 3.77 -6.00
CA GLY A 51 4.05 4.32 -7.30
C GLY A 51 5.18 5.34 -7.26
N TYR A 52 6.08 5.27 -6.28
CA TYR A 52 7.18 6.22 -6.14
C TYR A 52 8.22 6.02 -7.25
N GLY A 53 8.15 6.83 -8.31
CA GLY A 53 9.00 6.70 -9.50
C GLY A 53 10.27 7.54 -9.51
N TYR A 54 10.51 8.39 -8.50
CA TYR A 54 11.56 9.42 -8.55
C TYR A 54 12.99 8.85 -8.67
N TRP A 55 13.24 7.65 -8.14
CA TRP A 55 14.55 6.97 -8.18
C TRP A 55 14.60 5.78 -9.13
N GLY A 56 13.91 5.87 -10.28
CA GLY A 56 13.85 4.77 -11.26
C GLY A 56 12.94 3.61 -10.83
N GLY A 57 12.17 3.80 -9.76
CA GLY A 57 11.12 2.87 -9.36
C GLY A 57 9.98 2.80 -10.37
N MET A 58 9.18 1.74 -10.29
CA MET A 58 7.96 1.62 -11.10
C MET A 58 6.99 2.74 -10.72
N PRO A 59 6.69 3.68 -11.64
CA PRO A 59 5.81 4.80 -11.32
C PRO A 59 4.37 4.34 -11.18
N GLY A 60 3.60 5.13 -10.45
CA GLY A 60 2.17 4.93 -10.23
C GLY A 60 1.63 6.08 -9.39
N ASN A 61 0.32 6.05 -9.12
CA ASN A 61 -0.30 6.97 -8.21
C ASN A 61 -1.55 6.33 -7.63
N VAL A 62 -1.42 5.81 -6.41
CA VAL A 62 -2.56 5.31 -5.63
C VAL A 62 -2.28 5.42 -4.14
N LEU A 63 -3.28 5.89 -3.40
CA LEU A 63 -3.34 5.76 -1.95
C LEU A 63 -4.19 4.52 -1.62
N LEU A 64 -3.60 3.56 -0.92
CA LEU A 64 -4.27 2.35 -0.48
C LEU A 64 -4.66 2.50 0.99
N ALA A 65 -5.85 2.02 1.34
CA ALA A 65 -6.38 1.98 2.70
C ALA A 65 -6.86 0.56 3.02
N PHE A 66 -6.42 0.01 4.16
CA PHE A 66 -6.75 -1.33 4.61
C PHE A 66 -7.34 -1.29 6.02
N SER A 67 -8.32 -2.14 6.29
CA SER A 67 -8.91 -2.39 7.61
C SER A 67 -9.21 -3.88 7.76
N VAL A 68 -9.27 -4.37 8.99
CA VAL A 68 -9.74 -5.73 9.30
C VAL A 68 -11.26 -5.83 9.45
N GLU A 69 -11.93 -4.70 9.64
CA GLU A 69 -13.38 -4.60 9.71
C GLU A 69 -13.94 -4.37 8.32
N GLU A 70 -14.95 -5.17 7.92
CA GLU A 70 -15.82 -4.81 6.80
C GLU A 70 -16.65 -3.59 7.20
N LYS A 71 -16.70 -2.58 6.33
CA LYS A 71 -17.64 -1.46 6.43
C LYS A 71 -18.66 -1.54 5.30
#